data_AF-A0A2U1PDM8-F1
#
_entry.id   AF-A0A2U1PDM8-F1
#
_cell.length_a   1.000
_cell.length_b   1.000
_cell.length_c   1.000
_cell.angle_alpha   90.00
_cell.angle_beta   90.00
_cell.angle_gamma   90.00
#
_symmetry.space_group_name_H-M   'P 1'
#
loop_
_entity.id
_entity.type
_entity.pdbx_description
1 polymer ?
#
loop_
_entity_poly.entity_id
_entity_poly.type
_entity_poly.pdbx_seq_one_letter_code
_entity_poly.pdbx_strand_id
1 'polypeptide(L)'
;MTQHIQPRNLVILAFFAILFSVGVCVATTRHLSDPVNGVGAWDVEKHYLQELGEYAVQAYNLESHDHQHQLTFQKVITCDHLSDINHKLTIQAADHGVSHTYEAVVCDKPWIQIKKLVSFKLA
;
A
#
# COMPACT_ATOMS: atom_id res chain seq x y z
N MET A 1 -21.82 40.84 32.36
CA MET A 1 -20.96 41.07 31.18
C MET A 1 -21.60 40.34 30.00
N THR A 2 -22.46 41.05 29.27
CA THR A 2 -23.30 40.47 28.23
C THR A 2 -22.57 40.58 26.89
N GLN A 3 -22.16 39.45 26.32
CA GLN A 3 -21.39 39.43 25.07
C GLN A 3 -22.27 39.87 23.90
N HIS A 4 -21.96 41.06 23.38
CA HIS A 4 -22.63 41.68 22.25
C HIS A 4 -22.10 41.07 20.94
N ILE A 5 -22.76 39.99 20.48
CA ILE A 5 -22.43 39.29 19.23
C ILE A 5 -22.91 40.12 18.04
N GLN A 6 -21.99 40.49 17.16
CA GLN A 6 -22.26 41.33 15.97
C GLN A 6 -22.92 40.53 14.84
N PRO A 7 -23.89 41.10 14.09
CA PRO A 7 -24.69 40.36 13.09
C PRO A 7 -23.87 39.79 11.92
N ARG A 8 -22.64 40.31 11.70
CA ARG A 8 -21.72 39.82 10.66
C ARG A 8 -21.10 38.45 10.97
N ASN A 9 -20.95 38.08 12.25
CA ASN A 9 -20.41 36.77 12.64
C ASN A 9 -21.49 35.69 12.76
N LEU A 10 -22.77 36.09 12.87
CA LEU A 10 -23.93 35.17 12.85
C LEU A 10 -24.13 34.53 11.47
N VAL A 11 -23.88 35.30 10.40
CA VAL A 11 -24.01 34.81 9.01
C VAL A 11 -22.93 33.78 8.70
N ILE A 12 -21.70 33.97 9.17
CA ILE A 12 -20.57 33.06 8.89
C ILE A 12 -20.75 31.70 9.60
N LEU A 13 -21.29 31.70 10.83
CA LEU A 13 -21.61 30.46 11.57
C LEU A 13 -22.78 29.68 10.93
N ALA A 14 -23.72 30.35 10.27
CA ALA A 14 -24.81 29.71 9.54
C ALA A 14 -24.33 28.99 8.27
N PHE A 15 -23.32 29.53 7.57
CA PHE A 15 -22.75 28.89 6.38
C PHE A 15 -21.98 27.60 6.68
N PHE A 16 -21.32 27.51 7.84
CA PHE A 16 -20.61 26.28 8.24
C PHE A 16 -21.53 25.17 8.77
N ALA A 17 -22.71 25.51 9.28
CA ALA A 17 -23.67 24.52 9.77
C ALA A 17 -24.46 23.81 8.66
N ILE A 18 -24.58 24.41 7.46
CA ILE A 18 -25.39 23.88 6.36
C ILE A 18 -24.61 22.88 5.46
N LEU A 19 -23.27 22.89 5.50
CA LEU A 19 -22.45 21.93 4.74
C LEU A 19 -22.29 20.56 5.40
N PHE A 20 -22.78 20.37 6.64
CA PHE A 20 -22.63 19.12 7.39
C PHE A 20 -23.85 18.17 7.28
N SER A 21 -24.90 18.54 6.53
CA SER A 21 -26.18 17.81 6.54
C SER A 21 -26.46 16.92 5.31
N VAL A 22 -25.53 16.74 4.38
CA VAL A 22 -25.75 15.82 3.23
C VAL A 22 -24.65 14.78 3.19
N GLY A 23 -24.89 13.63 3.81
CA GLY A 23 -23.96 12.51 3.74
C GLY A 23 -24.31 11.33 4.65
N VAL A 24 -25.58 10.98 4.79
CA VAL A 24 -25.98 9.70 5.40
C VAL A 24 -26.75 8.88 4.39
N CYS A 25 -26.40 7.59 4.36
CA CYS A 25 -26.89 6.48 3.54
C CYS A 25 -26.31 6.47 2.12
N VAL A 26 -25.55 5.45 1.74
CA VAL A 26 -25.95 4.04 1.76
C VAL A 26 -24.73 3.14 2.00
N ALA A 27 -24.88 2.20 2.94
CA ALA A 27 -24.04 1.02 3.01
C ALA A 27 -24.35 0.14 1.78
N THR A 28 -23.73 0.46 0.66
CA THR A 28 -23.53 -0.47 -0.44
C THR A 28 -22.07 -0.83 -0.41
N THR A 29 -21.80 -2.08 -0.06
CA THR A 29 -20.64 -2.83 -0.52
C THR A 29 -20.17 -2.27 -1.85
N ARG A 30 -19.00 -1.62 -1.88
CA ARG A 30 -18.30 -1.33 -3.13
C ARG A 30 -17.74 -2.66 -3.67
N HIS A 31 -18.65 -3.51 -4.11
CA HIS A 31 -18.38 -4.63 -4.98
C HIS A 31 -18.80 -4.21 -6.39
N LEU A 32 -18.02 -3.29 -6.97
CA LEU A 32 -18.12 -2.91 -8.37
C LEU A 32 -16.71 -2.63 -8.89
N SER A 33 -15.99 -3.71 -9.15
CA SER A 33 -15.08 -3.73 -10.29
C SER A 33 -15.74 -4.65 -11.31
N ASP A 34 -16.57 -4.07 -12.17
CA ASP A 34 -17.01 -4.72 -13.40
C ASP A 34 -15.77 -4.89 -14.29
N PRO A 35 -15.31 -6.12 -14.58
CA PRO A 35 -14.16 -6.31 -15.43
C PRO A 35 -14.61 -6.14 -16.88
N VAL A 36 -14.40 -4.94 -17.44
CA VAL A 36 -14.13 -4.83 -18.88
C VAL A 36 -12.95 -5.75 -19.15
N ASN A 37 -13.19 -6.88 -19.81
CA ASN A 37 -12.21 -7.91 -20.23
C ASN A 37 -11.97 -9.11 -19.29
N GLY A 38 -12.79 -9.33 -18.26
CA GLY A 38 -12.74 -10.58 -17.46
C GLY A 38 -11.51 -10.77 -16.56
N VAL A 39 -10.61 -9.76 -16.48
CA VAL A 39 -9.54 -9.69 -15.49
C VAL A 39 -10.02 -8.80 -14.35
N GLY A 40 -10.22 -9.37 -13.16
CA GLY A 40 -10.66 -8.59 -12.01
C GLY A 40 -9.57 -7.63 -11.54
N ALA A 41 -9.95 -6.50 -10.94
CA ALA A 41 -8.98 -5.59 -10.30
C ALA A 41 -8.10 -6.32 -9.26
N TRP A 42 -8.65 -7.33 -8.60
CA TRP A 42 -7.97 -8.21 -7.65
C TRP A 42 -6.86 -9.05 -8.27
N ASP A 43 -6.99 -9.45 -9.54
CA ASP A 43 -5.97 -10.23 -10.25
C ASP A 43 -4.76 -9.37 -10.58
N VAL A 44 -5.01 -8.12 -10.97
CA VAL A 44 -3.96 -7.12 -11.26
C VAL A 44 -3.19 -6.76 -9.99
N GLU A 45 -3.89 -6.48 -8.89
CA GLU A 45 -3.25 -6.17 -7.61
C GLU A 45 -2.40 -7.35 -7.11
N LYS A 46 -2.96 -8.58 -7.15
CA LYS A 46 -2.23 -9.78 -6.75
C LYS A 46 -0.97 -9.97 -7.58
N HIS A 47 -1.05 -9.78 -8.90
CA HIS A 47 0.11 -9.89 -9.79
C HIS A 47 1.18 -8.85 -9.45
N TYR A 48 0.77 -7.59 -9.29
CA TYR A 48 1.66 -6.49 -8.91
C TYR A 48 2.38 -6.75 -7.58
N LEU A 49 1.67 -7.28 -6.58
CA LEU A 49 2.30 -7.65 -5.30
C LEU A 49 3.35 -8.76 -5.48
N GLN A 50 3.10 -9.77 -6.32
CA GLN A 50 4.12 -10.79 -6.62
C GLN A 50 5.34 -10.17 -7.30
N GLU A 51 5.16 -9.29 -8.28
CA GLU A 51 6.28 -8.58 -8.93
C GLU A 51 7.10 -7.75 -7.92
N LEU A 52 6.43 -7.11 -6.96
CA LEU A 52 7.11 -6.33 -5.92
C LEU A 52 7.91 -7.21 -4.96
N GLY A 53 7.39 -8.39 -4.63
CA GLY A 53 8.08 -9.41 -3.85
C GLY A 53 9.30 -10.00 -4.58
N GLU A 54 9.16 -10.32 -5.87
CA GLU A 54 10.27 -10.77 -6.72
C GLU A 54 11.37 -9.72 -6.79
N TYR A 55 10.98 -8.45 -7.01
CA TYR A 55 11.91 -7.33 -7.01
C TYR A 55 12.69 -7.24 -5.70
N ALA A 56 12.01 -7.37 -4.54
CA ALA A 56 12.66 -7.29 -3.24
C ALA A 56 13.74 -8.35 -3.04
N VAL A 57 13.45 -9.59 -3.44
CA VAL A 57 14.41 -10.71 -3.37
C VAL A 57 15.58 -10.50 -4.31
N GLN A 58 15.31 -10.10 -5.56
CA GLN A 58 16.36 -9.82 -6.54
C GLN A 58 17.27 -8.69 -6.08
N ALA A 59 16.70 -7.59 -5.60
CA ALA A 59 17.45 -6.45 -5.07
C ALA A 59 18.32 -6.88 -3.88
N TYR A 60 17.80 -7.67 -2.95
CA TYR A 60 18.57 -8.19 -1.81
C TYR A 60 19.74 -9.06 -2.25
N ASN A 61 19.51 -9.99 -3.20
CA ASN A 61 20.56 -10.85 -3.72
C ASN A 61 21.65 -10.06 -4.48
N LEU A 62 21.28 -8.98 -5.16
CA LEU A 62 22.22 -8.08 -5.85
C LEU A 62 23.04 -7.22 -4.87
N GLU A 63 22.41 -6.73 -3.80
CA GLU A 63 23.08 -5.92 -2.78
C GLU A 63 23.93 -6.76 -1.81
N SER A 64 23.69 -8.06 -1.74
CA SER A 64 24.46 -9.00 -0.94
C SER A 64 25.85 -9.21 -1.56
N HIS A 65 26.83 -8.43 -1.09
CA HIS A 65 28.21 -8.38 -1.63
C HIS A 65 28.93 -9.73 -1.62
N ASP A 66 28.50 -10.68 -0.78
CA ASP A 66 29.18 -11.96 -0.61
C ASP A 66 28.61 -13.09 -1.50
N HIS A 67 27.61 -12.84 -2.34
CA HIS A 67 26.93 -13.87 -3.15
C HIS A 67 26.42 -15.11 -2.37
N GLN A 68 26.46 -15.09 -1.03
CA GLN A 68 26.11 -16.22 -0.17
C GLN A 68 24.59 -16.41 -0.05
N HIS A 69 23.84 -15.34 -0.16
CA HIS A 69 22.38 -15.36 -0.09
C HIS A 69 21.83 -15.38 -1.51
N GLN A 70 21.53 -16.59 -1.99
CA GLN A 70 20.79 -16.81 -3.23
C GLN A 70 19.34 -17.14 -2.87
N LEU A 71 18.64 -16.12 -2.37
CA LEU A 71 17.25 -16.29 -2.02
C LEU A 71 16.41 -16.50 -3.30
N THR A 72 15.57 -17.52 -3.28
CA THR A 72 14.60 -17.80 -4.36
C THR A 72 13.23 -17.37 -3.90
N PHE A 73 12.64 -16.37 -4.58
CA PHE A 73 11.29 -15.91 -4.28
C PHE A 73 10.27 -17.04 -4.44
N GLN A 74 9.33 -17.16 -3.50
CA GLN A 74 8.24 -18.14 -3.59
C GLN A 74 6.88 -17.47 -3.71
N LYS A 75 6.55 -16.54 -2.80
CA LYS A 75 5.29 -15.79 -2.82
C LYS A 75 5.29 -14.63 -1.84
N VAL A 76 4.40 -13.67 -2.08
CA VAL A 76 3.93 -12.73 -1.05
C VAL A 76 2.87 -13.39 -0.16
N ILE A 77 3.01 -13.23 1.16
CA ILE A 77 2.05 -13.68 2.18
C ILE A 77 1.08 -12.53 2.51
N THR A 78 1.61 -11.35 2.83
CA THR A 78 0.84 -10.14 3.15
C THR A 78 1.57 -8.89 2.66
N CYS A 79 0.82 -7.81 2.49
CA CYS A 79 1.32 -6.48 2.17
C CYS A 79 0.63 -5.45 3.05
N ASP A 80 1.42 -4.67 3.80
CA ASP A 80 0.95 -3.51 4.54
C ASP A 80 1.37 -2.24 3.80
N HIS A 81 0.39 -1.38 3.49
CA HIS A 81 0.64 -0.07 2.91
C HIS A 81 1.07 0.90 4.02
N LEU A 82 2.37 1.21 4.09
CA LEU A 82 2.89 2.17 5.07
C LEU A 82 2.68 3.61 4.61
N SER A 83 2.71 3.84 3.30
CA SER A 83 2.43 5.13 2.64
C SER A 83 2.14 4.90 1.17
N ASP A 84 1.80 5.96 0.43
CA ASP A 84 1.50 5.91 -1.02
C ASP A 84 2.63 5.30 -1.87
N ILE A 85 3.87 5.27 -1.36
CA ILE A 85 5.04 4.73 -2.08
C ILE A 85 5.79 3.64 -1.32
N ASN A 86 5.50 3.40 -0.03
CA ASN A 86 6.23 2.41 0.77
C ASN A 86 5.31 1.27 1.15
N HIS A 87 5.71 0.07 0.76
CA HIS A 87 4.97 -1.16 1.01
C HIS A 87 5.83 -2.08 1.88
N LYS A 88 5.28 -2.54 3.01
CA LYS A 88 5.89 -3.60 3.81
C LYS A 88 5.31 -4.94 3.35
N LEU A 89 6.13 -5.74 2.69
CA LEU A 89 5.80 -7.08 2.23
C LEU A 89 6.28 -8.09 3.26
N THR A 90 5.42 -9.04 3.61
CA THR A 90 5.84 -10.29 4.23
C THR A 90 5.90 -11.34 3.13
N ILE A 91 7.10 -11.83 2.83
CA ILE A 91 7.35 -12.74 1.70
C ILE A 91 7.90 -14.07 2.18
N GLN A 92 7.63 -15.12 1.42
CA GLN A 92 8.31 -16.40 1.56
C GLN A 92 9.40 -16.51 0.49
N ALA A 93 10.62 -16.85 0.90
CA ALA A 93 11.73 -17.11 0.01
C ALA A 93 12.53 -18.33 0.50
N ALA A 94 13.12 -19.08 -0.42
CA ALA A 94 13.99 -20.19 -0.09
C ALA A 94 15.44 -19.74 -0.05
N ASP A 95 16.14 -20.07 1.02
CA ASP A 95 17.59 -19.99 1.11
C ASP A 95 18.17 -21.41 1.01
N HIS A 96 18.91 -21.70 -0.06
CA HIS A 96 19.45 -23.04 -0.35
C HIS A 96 18.41 -24.18 -0.24
N GLY A 97 17.17 -23.89 -0.65
CA GLY A 97 16.05 -24.84 -0.62
C GLY A 97 15.24 -24.87 0.68
N VAL A 98 15.63 -24.12 1.71
CA VAL A 98 14.88 -23.99 2.97
C VAL A 98 14.02 -22.73 2.93
N SER A 99 12.71 -22.90 3.01
CA SER A 99 11.76 -21.77 3.01
C SER A 99 11.80 -20.99 4.33
N HIS A 100 12.02 -19.69 4.24
CA HIS A 100 11.95 -18.73 5.33
C HIS A 100 10.98 -17.60 5.00
N THR A 101 10.54 -16.89 6.04
CA THR A 101 9.69 -15.71 5.92
C THR A 101 10.52 -14.46 6.18
N TYR A 102 10.37 -13.46 5.32
CA TYR A 102 11.10 -12.20 5.39
C TYR A 102 10.13 -11.02 5.39
N GLU A 103 10.51 -9.96 6.09
CA GLU A 103 9.91 -8.63 5.94
C GLU A 103 10.77 -7.79 5.00
N ALA A 104 10.16 -7.29 3.93
CA ALA A 104 10.79 -6.39 2.98
C ALA A 104 10.02 -5.07 2.92
N VAL A 105 10.72 -3.94 2.95
CA VAL A 105 10.12 -2.63 2.68
C VAL A 105 10.60 -2.18 1.31
N VAL A 106 9.65 -2.00 0.40
CA VAL A 106 9.92 -1.54 -0.96
C VAL A 106 9.29 -0.16 -1.16
N CYS A 107 10.11 0.77 -1.63
CA CYS A 107 9.66 2.06 -2.10
C CYS A 107 9.41 1.98 -3.62
N ASP A 108 8.17 2.15 -4.08
CA ASP A 108 7.81 2.21 -5.50
C ASP A 108 7.29 3.59 -5.88
N LYS A 109 7.85 4.17 -6.95
CA LYS A 109 7.47 5.46 -7.51
C LYS A 109 7.04 5.24 -8.96
N PRO A 110 5.78 4.90 -9.22
CA PRO A 110 5.34 4.48 -10.55
C PRO A 110 5.46 5.59 -11.60
N TRP A 111 5.30 6.86 -11.21
CA TRP A 111 5.38 8.01 -12.12
C TRP A 111 6.77 8.29 -12.69
N ILE A 112 7.83 7.74 -12.09
CA ILE A 112 9.21 7.79 -12.59
C ILE A 112 9.82 6.40 -12.79
N GLN A 113 9.02 5.34 -12.63
CA GLN A 113 9.42 3.94 -12.80
C GLN A 113 10.64 3.53 -11.93
N ILE A 114 10.72 4.05 -10.70
CA ILE A 114 11.78 3.72 -9.76
C ILE A 114 11.24 2.84 -8.63
N LYS A 115 11.83 1.66 -8.49
CA LYS A 115 11.68 0.80 -7.32
C LYS A 115 12.99 0.80 -6.54
N LYS A 116 12.90 0.79 -5.22
CA LYS A 116 14.05 0.69 -4.32
C LYS A 116 13.73 -0.20 -3.12
N LEU A 117 14.60 -1.16 -2.84
CA LEU A 117 14.59 -1.89 -1.58
C LEU A 117 15.09 -0.97 -0.45
N VAL A 118 14.26 -0.77 0.57
CA VAL A 118 14.58 0.08 1.73
C VAL A 118 15.11 -0.75 2.88
N SER A 119 14.52 -1.91 3.12
CA SER A 119 14.98 -2.86 4.13
C SER A 119 14.57 -4.28 3.77
N PHE A 120 15.38 -5.24 4.17
CA PHE A 120 15.09 -6.67 4.02
C PHE A 120 15.64 -7.41 5.23
N LYS A 121 14.79 -8.16 5.94
CA LYS A 121 15.17 -8.89 7.14
C LYS A 121 14.36 -10.16 7.31
N LEU A 122 14.91 -11.14 8.01
CA LEU A 122 14.18 -12.32 8.46
C LEU A 122 13.06 -11.88 9.42
N ALA A 123 11.85 -12.41 9.22
CA ALA A 123 10.66 -12.09 10.02
C ALA A 123 10.63 -12.83 11.36
#